data_AF-A0A972I6N3-F1
#
_entry.id   AF-A0A972I6N3-F1
#
_cell.length_a   1.000
_cell.length_b   1.000
_cell.length_c   1.000
_cell.angle_alpha   90.00
_cell.angle_beta   90.00
_cell.angle_gamma   90.00
#
_symmetry.space_group_name_H-M   'P 1'
#
loop_
_entity.id
_entity.type
_entity.pdbx_description
1 polymer ?
#
loop_
_entity_poly.entity_id
_entity_poly.type
_entity_poly.pdbx_seq_one_letter_code
_entity_poly.pdbx_strand_id
1 'polypeptide(L)'
;LYYSAEDYYHRWPLTILIRLIRFIAFFFSLYLPAIFIALAVYNPELIPFNLAIKIAGTREGTPFPVFLETLFMELAIEILREASIRLPGPFGQTIGIVGGFILGDTAVRAGLISPIMTIVVALTAISSFTAPSFGVAITMRILRFPLMLIAEIGGLYGLSIATIFLLINMAGIRSFGVPFLSPLVPFNLSDLKDFLFVAPRWAMIERPLVNKPLDVKREGSKANHWWEALFLPPDRRKGKGEKRE
;
A
#
# COMPACT_ATOMS: atom_id res chain seq x y z
N LEU A 1 9.80 1.81 5.17
CA LEU A 1 8.40 2.21 5.38
C LEU A 1 7.37 1.08 5.15
N TYR A 2 7.68 0.06 4.36
CA TYR A 2 6.80 -1.10 4.12
C TYR A 2 7.48 -2.44 4.48
N TYR A 3 8.28 -2.42 5.54
CA TYR A 3 8.92 -3.60 6.09
C TYR A 3 8.19 -3.97 7.38
N SER A 4 7.68 -5.19 7.45
CA SER A 4 7.31 -5.78 8.74
C SER A 4 8.50 -6.57 9.27
N ALA A 5 8.69 -6.62 10.60
CA ALA A 5 9.65 -7.54 11.20
C ALA A 5 9.36 -9.00 10.80
N GLU A 6 8.09 -9.29 10.50
CA GLU A 6 7.61 -10.59 10.06
C GLU A 6 8.19 -11.03 8.70
N ASP A 7 8.51 -10.07 7.83
CA ASP A 7 9.03 -10.31 6.49
C ASP A 7 10.35 -11.10 6.49
N TYR A 8 11.12 -11.00 7.58
CA TYR A 8 12.43 -11.63 7.73
C TYR A 8 12.38 -13.07 8.26
N TYR A 9 11.22 -13.53 8.74
CA TYR A 9 11.03 -14.93 9.15
C TYR A 9 10.69 -15.84 7.97
N HIS A 10 10.19 -15.28 6.87
CA HIS A 10 9.84 -16.04 5.68
C HIS A 10 11.03 -16.24 4.72
N ARG A 11 10.89 -17.20 3.81
CA ARG A 11 11.87 -17.41 2.73
C ARG A 11 11.83 -16.24 1.75
N TRP A 12 13.00 -15.85 1.25
CA TRP A 12 13.17 -14.67 0.39
C TRP A 12 12.18 -14.56 -0.80
N PRO A 13 11.81 -15.63 -1.55
CA PRO A 13 10.87 -15.48 -2.67
C PRO A 13 9.45 -15.15 -2.21
N LEU A 14 9.03 -15.70 -1.06
CA LEU A 14 7.72 -15.46 -0.48
C LEU A 14 7.61 -14.02 0.04
N THR A 15 8.69 -13.51 0.64
CA THR A 15 8.76 -12.12 1.11
C THR A 15 8.65 -11.12 -0.04
N ILE A 16 9.30 -11.37 -1.19
CA ILE A 16 9.20 -10.51 -2.38
C ILE A 16 7.74 -10.41 -2.84
N LEU A 17 7.07 -11.56 -2.96
CA LEU A 17 5.67 -11.61 -3.41
C LEU A 17 4.76 -10.82 -2.46
N ILE A 18 4.90 -11.03 -1.15
CA ILE A 18 4.10 -10.31 -0.14
C ILE A 18 4.34 -8.80 -0.20
N ARG A 19 5.60 -8.37 -0.36
CA ARG A 19 5.93 -6.94 -0.49
C ARG A 19 5.33 -6.34 -1.76
N LEU A 20 5.38 -7.03 -2.89
CA LEU A 20 4.77 -6.57 -4.14
C LEU A 20 3.26 -6.36 -3.98
N ILE A 21 2.57 -7.32 -3.35
CA ILE A 21 1.12 -7.22 -3.06
C ILE A 21 0.85 -6.00 -2.16
N ARG A 22 1.67 -5.76 -1.13
CA ARG A 22 1.53 -4.58 -0.26
C ARG A 22 1.71 -3.26 -1.00
N PHE A 23 2.65 -3.19 -1.94
CA PHE A 23 2.81 -1.98 -2.76
C PHE A 23 1.59 -1.73 -3.64
N ILE A 24 1.07 -2.76 -4.32
CA ILE A 24 -0.14 -2.63 -5.14
C ILE A 24 -1.35 -2.24 -4.26
N ALA A 25 -1.50 -2.89 -3.10
CA ALA A 25 -2.55 -2.58 -2.14
C ALA A 25 -2.44 -1.15 -1.58
N PHE A 26 -1.23 -0.62 -1.36
CA PHE A 26 -1.03 0.77 -0.98
C PHE A 26 -1.57 1.72 -2.06
N PHE A 27 -1.24 1.48 -3.33
CA PHE A 27 -1.75 2.30 -4.44
C PHE A 27 -3.27 2.24 -4.54
N PHE A 28 -3.86 1.04 -4.45
CA PHE A 28 -5.32 0.90 -4.50
C PHE A 28 -6.02 1.52 -3.30
N SER A 29 -5.52 1.29 -2.09
CA SER A 29 -6.11 1.83 -0.86
C SER A 29 -6.13 3.36 -0.83
N LEU A 30 -5.17 4.02 -1.48
CA LEU A 30 -5.01 5.48 -1.44
C LEU A 30 -5.63 6.17 -2.66
N TYR A 31 -5.35 5.69 -3.87
CA TYR A 31 -5.67 6.41 -5.11
C TYR A 31 -6.88 5.87 -5.85
N LEU A 32 -7.25 4.60 -5.69
CA LEU A 32 -8.32 3.98 -6.49
C LEU A 32 -9.65 4.77 -6.49
N PRO A 33 -10.19 5.22 -5.34
CA PRO A 33 -11.45 5.96 -5.35
C PRO A 33 -11.32 7.33 -6.02
N ALA A 34 -10.21 8.04 -5.78
CA ALA A 34 -9.94 9.34 -6.40
C ALA A 34 -9.74 9.22 -7.93
N ILE A 35 -9.02 8.19 -8.38
CA ILE A 35 -8.84 7.88 -9.80
C ILE A 35 -10.18 7.53 -10.43
N PHE A 36 -11.03 6.74 -9.75
CA PHE A 36 -12.35 6.38 -10.28
C PHE A 36 -13.23 7.62 -10.49
N ILE A 37 -13.27 8.54 -9.52
CA ILE A 37 -13.98 9.82 -9.65
C ILE A 37 -13.43 10.60 -10.85
N ALA A 38 -12.11 10.79 -10.93
CA ALA A 38 -11.48 11.54 -12.00
C ALA A 38 -11.75 10.95 -13.40
N LEU A 39 -11.67 9.63 -13.55
CA LEU A 39 -11.92 8.95 -14.82
C LEU A 39 -13.40 8.97 -15.20
N ALA A 40 -14.30 8.71 -14.26
CA ALA A 40 -15.73 8.64 -14.55
C ALA A 40 -16.33 10.02 -14.89
N VAL A 41 -15.82 11.10 -14.28
CA VAL A 41 -16.35 12.46 -14.45
C VAL A 41 -15.61 13.25 -15.53
N TYR A 42 -14.27 13.24 -15.54
CA TYR A 42 -13.48 14.12 -16.40
C TYR A 42 -12.90 13.45 -17.64
N ASN A 43 -12.47 12.19 -17.54
CA ASN A 43 -11.76 11.50 -18.61
C ASN A 43 -12.33 10.09 -18.90
N PRO A 44 -13.61 9.96 -19.27
CA PRO A 44 -14.22 8.66 -19.55
C PRO A 44 -13.60 7.98 -20.78
N GLU A 45 -13.00 8.75 -21.68
CA GLU A 45 -12.31 8.27 -22.89
C GLU A 45 -11.09 7.38 -22.59
N LEU A 46 -10.49 7.52 -21.41
CA LEU A 46 -9.37 6.67 -20.97
C LEU A 46 -9.83 5.27 -20.55
N ILE A 47 -11.14 5.07 -20.34
CA ILE A 47 -11.72 3.79 -19.99
C ILE A 47 -12.02 3.02 -21.29
N PRO A 48 -11.70 1.72 -21.40
CA PRO A 48 -12.08 0.91 -22.54
C PRO A 48 -13.58 1.04 -22.83
N PHE A 49 -13.93 1.29 -24.10
CA PHE A 49 -15.30 1.64 -24.51
C PHE A 49 -16.38 0.70 -23.95
N ASN A 50 -16.16 -0.61 -24.01
CA ASN A 50 -17.09 -1.61 -23.48
C ASN A 50 -17.32 -1.48 -21.96
N LEU A 51 -16.28 -1.08 -21.21
CA LEU A 51 -16.38 -0.85 -19.78
C LEU A 51 -17.04 0.50 -19.49
N ALA A 52 -16.73 1.54 -20.25
CA ALA A 52 -17.35 2.86 -20.13
C ALA A 52 -18.88 2.79 -20.32
N ILE A 53 -19.37 2.03 -21.31
CA ILE A 53 -20.81 1.80 -21.52
C ILE A 53 -21.45 1.09 -20.32
N LYS A 54 -20.79 0.06 -19.78
CA LYS A 54 -21.29 -0.64 -18.59
C LYS A 54 -21.38 0.30 -17.40
N ILE A 55 -20.37 1.15 -17.19
CA ILE A 55 -20.37 2.19 -16.16
C ILE A 55 -21.56 3.12 -16.36
N ALA A 56 -21.71 3.72 -17.54
CA ALA A 56 -22.81 4.62 -17.85
C ALA A 56 -24.18 3.97 -17.61
N GLY A 57 -24.39 2.74 -18.10
CA GLY A 57 -25.66 2.01 -17.93
C GLY A 57 -25.97 1.67 -16.47
N THR A 58 -24.97 1.33 -15.66
CA THR A 58 -25.18 1.10 -14.22
C THR A 58 -25.45 2.37 -13.41
N ARG A 59 -25.16 3.54 -13.98
CA ARG A 59 -25.34 4.85 -13.34
C ARG A 59 -26.66 5.53 -13.70
N GLU A 60 -27.33 5.10 -14.77
CA GLU A 60 -28.61 5.67 -15.19
C GLU A 60 -29.70 5.53 -14.11
N GLY A 61 -29.62 4.47 -13.31
CA GLY A 61 -30.53 4.23 -12.19
C GLY A 61 -30.14 4.87 -10.85
N THR A 62 -28.96 5.52 -10.76
CA THR A 62 -28.46 6.05 -9.47
C THR A 62 -28.70 7.55 -9.33
N PRO A 63 -29.27 8.02 -8.21
CA PRO A 63 -29.65 9.43 -8.02
C PRO A 63 -28.47 10.33 -7.65
N PHE A 64 -27.32 9.77 -7.29
CA PHE A 64 -26.17 10.51 -6.78
C PHE A 64 -25.06 10.70 -7.83
N PRO A 65 -24.31 11.82 -7.78
CA PRO A 65 -23.08 11.96 -8.55
C PRO A 65 -22.00 11.00 -8.03
N VAL A 66 -21.03 10.69 -8.89
CA VAL A 66 -19.92 9.73 -8.62
C VAL A 66 -19.24 10.04 -7.28
N PHE A 67 -18.96 11.31 -7.01
CA PHE A 67 -18.31 11.73 -5.77
C PHE A 67 -19.14 11.40 -4.52
N LEU A 68 -20.45 11.68 -4.53
CA LEU A 68 -21.31 11.39 -3.37
C LEU A 68 -21.53 9.89 -3.17
N GLU A 69 -21.69 9.11 -4.24
CA GLU A 69 -21.73 7.64 -4.14
C GLU A 69 -20.45 7.11 -3.46
N THR A 70 -19.30 7.60 -3.91
CA THR A 70 -17.99 7.21 -3.36
C THR A 70 -17.85 7.63 -1.91
N LEU A 71 -18.19 8.88 -1.59
CA LEU A 71 -18.05 9.44 -0.25
C LEU A 71 -18.91 8.68 0.76
N PHE A 72 -20.17 8.40 0.45
CA PHE A 72 -21.06 7.66 1.36
C PHE A 72 -20.58 6.23 1.58
N MET A 73 -20.13 5.54 0.53
CA MET A 73 -19.60 4.18 0.66
C MET A 73 -18.30 4.11 1.45
N GLU A 74 -17.36 5.03 1.19
CA GLU A 74 -16.10 5.11 1.93
C GLU A 74 -16.36 5.44 3.42
N LEU A 75 -17.24 6.40 3.71
CA LEU A 75 -17.64 6.71 5.08
C LEU A 75 -18.30 5.51 5.77
N ALA A 76 -19.18 4.80 5.08
CA ALA A 76 -19.86 3.63 5.63
C ALA A 76 -18.87 2.52 5.99
N ILE A 77 -17.84 2.29 5.16
CA ILE A 77 -16.77 1.33 5.46
C ILE A 77 -15.94 1.78 6.67
N GLU A 78 -15.63 3.06 6.80
CA GLU A 78 -14.88 3.57 7.96
C GLU A 78 -15.71 3.45 9.26
N ILE A 79 -17.01 3.74 9.21
CA ILE A 79 -17.92 3.53 10.35
C ILE A 79 -17.99 2.05 10.72
N LEU A 80 -18.17 1.17 9.72
CA LEU A 80 -18.20 -0.27 9.90
C LEU A 80 -16.90 -0.78 10.55
N ARG A 81 -15.76 -0.28 10.08
CA ARG A 81 -14.44 -0.62 10.61
C ARG A 81 -14.34 -0.19 12.07
N GLU A 82 -14.67 1.06 12.39
CA GLU A 82 -14.57 1.60 13.75
C GLU A 82 -15.49 0.87 14.73
N ALA A 83 -16.67 0.47 14.28
CA ALA A 83 -17.57 -0.39 15.06
C ALA A 83 -16.97 -1.79 15.26
N SER A 84 -16.40 -2.39 14.22
CA SER A 84 -15.85 -3.76 14.27
C SER A 84 -14.68 -3.90 15.24
N ILE A 85 -13.81 -2.89 15.36
CA ILE A 85 -12.64 -2.94 16.25
C ILE A 85 -13.00 -2.73 17.72
N ARG A 86 -14.17 -2.16 18.01
CA ARG A 86 -14.64 -1.89 19.39
C ARG A 86 -15.34 -3.08 20.01
N LEU A 87 -15.74 -4.07 19.22
CA LEU A 87 -16.47 -5.24 19.69
C LEU A 87 -15.50 -6.40 19.96
N PRO A 88 -15.71 -7.16 21.05
CA PRO A 88 -14.86 -8.29 21.39
C PRO A 88 -15.10 -9.50 20.47
N GLY A 89 -14.01 -10.14 20.07
CA GLY A 89 -14.00 -11.50 19.54
C GLY A 89 -14.89 -11.72 18.31
N PRO A 90 -15.84 -12.69 18.34
CA PRO A 90 -16.67 -13.05 17.18
C PRO A 90 -17.59 -11.92 16.69
N PHE A 91 -18.05 -11.03 17.58
CA PHE A 91 -19.01 -9.98 17.23
C PHE A 91 -18.42 -8.96 16.24
N GLY A 92 -17.14 -8.60 16.38
CA GLY A 92 -16.47 -7.71 15.43
C GLY A 92 -16.40 -8.30 14.02
N GLN A 93 -16.09 -9.61 13.91
CA GLN A 93 -16.07 -10.32 12.63
C GLN A 93 -17.47 -10.43 12.02
N THR A 94 -18.48 -10.76 12.83
CA THR A 94 -19.88 -10.84 12.37
C THR A 94 -20.37 -9.49 11.85
N ILE A 95 -20.13 -8.38 12.56
CA ILE A 95 -20.50 -7.05 12.05
C ILE A 95 -19.77 -6.73 10.76
N GLY A 96 -18.47 -7.07 10.65
CA GLY A 96 -17.72 -6.86 9.41
C GLY A 96 -18.35 -7.59 8.21
N ILE A 97 -18.70 -8.86 8.37
CA ILE A 97 -19.30 -9.68 7.30
C ILE A 97 -20.71 -9.20 6.99
N VAL A 98 -21.58 -9.14 8.00
CA VAL A 98 -23.00 -8.82 7.84
C VAL A 98 -23.16 -7.39 7.37
N GLY A 99 -22.50 -6.43 8.02
CA GLY A 99 -22.60 -5.02 7.66
C GLY A 99 -21.98 -4.72 6.30
N GLY A 100 -20.84 -5.33 5.94
CA GLY A 100 -20.26 -5.17 4.60
C GLY A 100 -21.15 -5.72 3.49
N PHE A 101 -21.69 -6.93 3.67
CA PHE A 101 -22.57 -7.56 2.69
C PHE A 101 -23.91 -6.82 2.55
N ILE A 102 -24.57 -6.51 3.68
CA ILE A 102 -25.86 -5.79 3.68
C ILE A 102 -25.69 -4.39 3.08
N LEU A 103 -24.65 -3.65 3.47
CA LEU A 103 -24.38 -2.31 2.93
C LEU A 103 -24.21 -2.38 1.41
N GLY A 104 -23.37 -3.29 0.91
CA GLY A 104 -23.12 -3.43 -0.52
C GLY A 104 -24.35 -3.90 -1.32
N ASP A 105 -24.94 -5.02 -0.95
CA ASP A 105 -26.06 -5.61 -1.70
C ASP A 105 -27.32 -4.73 -1.63
N THR A 106 -27.68 -4.24 -0.44
CA THR A 106 -28.87 -3.41 -0.26
C THR A 106 -28.72 -2.06 -0.95
N ALA A 107 -27.55 -1.42 -0.87
CA ALA A 107 -27.34 -0.13 -1.52
C ALA A 107 -27.42 -0.23 -3.06
N VAL A 108 -26.89 -1.32 -3.62
CA VAL A 108 -26.98 -1.59 -5.06
C VAL A 108 -28.42 -1.90 -5.47
N ARG A 109 -29.13 -2.77 -4.73
CA ARG A 109 -30.53 -3.11 -5.04
C ARG A 109 -31.51 -1.96 -4.88
N ALA A 110 -31.25 -1.06 -3.92
CA ALA A 110 -32.02 0.16 -3.74
C ALA A 110 -31.76 1.19 -4.86
N GLY A 111 -30.82 0.93 -5.77
CA GLY A 111 -30.44 1.87 -6.82
C GLY A 111 -29.73 3.11 -6.29
N LEU A 112 -29.27 3.11 -5.03
CA LEU A 112 -28.60 4.29 -4.46
C LEU A 112 -27.15 4.39 -4.94
N ILE A 113 -26.49 3.25 -5.15
CA ILE A 113 -25.06 3.17 -5.45
C ILE A 113 -24.86 2.20 -6.61
N SER A 114 -23.98 2.56 -7.55
CA SER A 114 -23.71 1.70 -8.71
C SER A 114 -22.93 0.43 -8.32
N PRO A 115 -23.22 -0.72 -8.95
CA PRO A 115 -22.45 -1.96 -8.73
C PRO A 115 -20.94 -1.80 -8.91
N ILE A 116 -20.52 -1.03 -9.92
CA ILE A 116 -19.10 -0.82 -10.21
C ILE A 116 -18.43 0.02 -9.11
N MET A 117 -19.12 1.04 -8.59
CA MET A 117 -18.63 1.80 -7.45
C MET A 117 -18.45 0.92 -6.21
N THR A 118 -19.39 0.00 -5.97
CA THR A 118 -19.29 -0.95 -4.85
C THR A 118 -18.04 -1.83 -4.95
N ILE A 119 -17.70 -2.29 -6.16
CA ILE A 119 -16.46 -3.05 -6.41
C ILE A 119 -15.23 -2.19 -6.10
N VAL A 120 -15.22 -0.93 -6.54
CA VAL A 120 -14.11 0.01 -6.28
C VAL A 120 -13.89 0.23 -4.79
N VAL A 121 -14.96 0.51 -4.03
CA VAL A 121 -14.84 0.67 -2.55
C VAL A 121 -14.43 -0.63 -1.89
N ALA A 122 -14.99 -1.78 -2.28
CA ALA A 122 -14.64 -3.07 -1.69
C ALA A 122 -13.14 -3.38 -1.88
N LEU A 123 -12.62 -3.15 -3.08
CA LEU A 123 -11.19 -3.35 -3.37
C LEU A 123 -10.32 -2.39 -2.56
N THR A 124 -10.72 -1.13 -2.44
CA THR A 124 -10.03 -0.11 -1.63
C THR A 124 -10.01 -0.51 -0.15
N ALA A 125 -11.15 -0.97 0.38
CA ALA A 125 -11.31 -1.41 1.76
C ALA A 125 -10.45 -2.63 2.09
N ILE A 126 -10.44 -3.64 1.21
CA ILE A 126 -9.60 -4.85 1.36
C ILE A 126 -8.11 -4.48 1.29
N SER A 127 -7.73 -3.61 0.34
CA SER A 127 -6.35 -3.16 0.16
C SER A 127 -5.82 -2.40 1.37
N SER A 128 -6.68 -1.63 2.06
CA SER A 128 -6.31 -0.96 3.32
C SER A 128 -5.90 -1.95 4.43
N PHE A 129 -6.40 -3.20 4.32
CA PHE A 129 -6.03 -4.41 5.06
C PHE A 129 -4.54 -4.72 5.08
N THR A 130 -3.86 -4.47 3.98
CA THR A 130 -2.51 -4.98 3.76
C THR A 130 -1.43 -4.07 4.35
N ALA A 131 -1.83 -2.96 4.99
CA ALA A 131 -0.91 -2.03 5.64
C ALA A 131 -0.11 -2.74 6.76
N PRO A 132 1.23 -2.66 6.77
CA PRO A 132 2.08 -3.38 7.73
C PRO A 132 2.07 -2.76 9.12
N SER A 133 1.51 -1.55 9.29
CA SER A 133 1.39 -0.90 10.58
C SER A 133 0.10 -0.10 10.66
N PHE A 134 -0.43 0.02 11.88
CA PHE A 134 -1.65 0.77 12.15
C PHE A 134 -1.54 2.25 11.78
N GLY A 135 -0.40 2.88 12.04
CA GLY A 135 -0.16 4.29 11.69
C GLY A 135 -0.21 4.53 10.18
N VAL A 136 0.40 3.65 9.37
CA VAL A 136 0.33 3.73 7.90
C VAL A 136 -1.10 3.48 7.42
N ALA A 137 -1.83 2.53 8.03
CA ALA A 137 -3.23 2.26 7.71
C ALA A 137 -4.11 3.50 7.92
N ILE A 138 -4.02 4.16 9.08
CA ILE A 138 -4.78 5.39 9.37
C ILE A 138 -4.39 6.52 8.43
N THR A 139 -3.09 6.70 8.19
CA THR A 139 -2.61 7.77 7.30
C THR A 139 -3.21 7.64 5.91
N MET A 140 -3.24 6.43 5.34
CA MET A 140 -3.88 6.19 4.05
C MET A 140 -5.37 6.53 4.06
N ARG A 141 -6.10 6.19 5.13
CA ARG A 141 -7.54 6.46 5.25
C ARG A 141 -7.82 7.95 5.33
N ILE A 142 -7.05 8.69 6.13
CA ILE A 142 -7.21 10.15 6.26
C ILE A 142 -6.87 10.84 4.94
N LEU A 143 -5.79 10.45 4.28
CA LEU A 143 -5.36 11.06 3.01
C LEU A 143 -6.31 10.76 1.84
N ARG A 144 -7.09 9.68 1.91
CA ARG A 144 -8.05 9.31 0.86
C ARG A 144 -9.11 10.39 0.66
N PHE A 145 -9.67 10.95 1.72
CA PHE A 145 -10.77 11.94 1.62
C PHE A 145 -10.36 13.24 0.92
N PRO A 146 -9.23 13.90 1.28
CA PRO A 146 -8.73 15.04 0.52
C PRO A 146 -8.41 14.72 -0.94
N LEU A 147 -7.84 13.54 -1.23
CA LEU A 147 -7.53 13.14 -2.61
C LEU A 147 -8.79 12.98 -3.46
N MET A 148 -9.87 12.40 -2.90
CA MET A 148 -11.16 12.32 -3.57
C MET A 148 -11.74 13.71 -3.86
N LEU A 149 -11.65 14.64 -2.91
CA LEU A 149 -12.14 16.01 -3.08
C LEU A 149 -11.34 16.78 -4.14
N ILE A 150 -10.01 16.61 -4.17
CA ILE A 150 -9.17 17.23 -5.21
C ILE A 150 -9.46 16.60 -6.58
N ALA A 151 -9.71 15.29 -6.65
CA ALA A 151 -10.09 14.62 -7.89
C ALA A 151 -11.46 15.08 -8.41
N GLU A 152 -12.41 15.39 -7.52
CA GLU A 152 -13.70 15.96 -7.90
C GLU A 152 -13.60 17.40 -8.41
N ILE A 153 -12.59 18.18 -7.98
CA ILE A 153 -12.42 19.58 -8.43
C ILE A 153 -11.59 19.65 -9.72
N GLY A 154 -10.53 18.84 -9.81
CA GLY A 154 -9.48 18.98 -10.83
C GLY A 154 -9.19 17.71 -11.64
N GLY A 155 -9.97 16.64 -11.47
CA GLY A 155 -9.77 15.36 -12.16
C GLY A 155 -8.37 14.78 -11.95
N LEU A 156 -7.81 14.17 -12.99
CA LEU A 156 -6.47 13.58 -12.97
C LEU A 156 -5.36 14.63 -12.80
N TYR A 157 -5.58 15.84 -13.31
CA TYR A 157 -4.63 16.94 -13.17
C TYR A 157 -4.50 17.38 -11.70
N GLY A 158 -5.61 17.60 -11.02
CA GLY A 158 -5.63 17.90 -9.58
C GLY A 158 -4.98 16.79 -8.77
N LEU A 159 -5.28 15.53 -9.09
CA LEU A 159 -4.69 14.37 -8.42
C LEU A 159 -3.17 14.30 -8.60
N SER A 160 -2.67 14.68 -9.79
CA SER A 160 -1.23 14.75 -10.07
C SER A 160 -0.53 15.80 -9.21
N ILE A 161 -1.12 17.01 -9.09
CA ILE A 161 -0.61 18.07 -8.23
C ILE A 161 -0.62 17.65 -6.75
N ALA A 162 -1.72 17.05 -6.29
CA ALA A 162 -1.83 16.56 -4.92
C ALA A 162 -0.76 15.49 -4.62
N THR A 163 -0.49 14.61 -5.58
CA THR A 163 0.55 13.58 -5.48
C THR A 163 1.94 14.23 -5.34
N ILE A 164 2.26 15.24 -6.15
CA ILE A 164 3.52 15.98 -6.06
C ILE A 164 3.66 16.64 -4.68
N PHE A 165 2.60 17.30 -4.20
CA PHE A 165 2.60 17.93 -2.87
C PHE A 165 2.83 16.91 -1.75
N LEU A 166 2.18 15.75 -1.82
CA LEU A 166 2.39 14.65 -0.87
C LEU A 166 3.83 14.15 -0.89
N LEU A 167 4.43 13.97 -2.07
CA LEU A 167 5.83 13.54 -2.20
C LEU A 167 6.80 14.56 -1.61
N ILE A 168 6.57 15.87 -1.83
CA ILE A 168 7.37 16.94 -1.24
C ILE A 168 7.27 16.90 0.29
N ASN A 169 6.06 16.76 0.82
CA ASN A 169 5.84 16.67 2.26
C ASN A 169 6.57 15.45 2.87
N MET A 170 6.43 14.28 2.25
CA MET A 170 7.10 13.05 2.67
C MET A 170 8.63 13.17 2.62
N ALA A 171 9.18 13.89 1.64
CA ALA A 171 10.62 14.12 1.54
C ALA A 171 11.16 14.99 2.69
N GLY A 172 10.33 15.88 3.24
CA GLY A 172 10.68 16.72 4.38
C GLY A 172 10.65 16.00 5.73
N ILE A 173 9.89 14.92 5.86
CA ILE A 173 9.74 14.18 7.12
C ILE A 173 10.99 13.35 7.41
N ARG A 174 11.49 13.46 8.64
CA ARG A 174 12.59 12.64 9.17
C ARG A 174 12.13 11.89 10.42
N SER A 175 12.44 10.61 10.51
CA SER A 175 12.21 9.79 11.69
C SER A 175 13.56 9.34 12.25
N PHE A 176 13.88 9.74 13.48
CA PHE A 176 15.17 9.45 14.12
C PHE A 176 16.39 9.79 13.23
N GLY A 177 16.33 10.92 12.52
CA GLY A 177 17.38 11.38 11.61
C GLY A 177 17.40 10.70 10.23
N VAL A 178 16.58 9.67 10.01
CA VAL A 178 16.42 8.98 8.72
C VAL A 178 15.29 9.60 7.91
N PRO A 179 15.51 10.00 6.64
CA PRO A 179 14.45 10.48 5.76
C PRO A 179 13.35 9.44 5.54
N PHE A 180 12.09 9.88 5.56
CA PHE A 180 10.93 8.99 5.45
C PHE A 180 10.87 8.22 4.12
N LEU A 181 11.29 8.85 3.03
CA LEU A 181 11.36 8.26 1.69
C LEU A 181 12.64 7.43 1.45
N SER A 182 13.45 7.20 2.47
CA SER A 182 14.63 6.36 2.33
C SER A 182 14.25 4.91 2.00
N PRO A 183 14.91 4.23 1.04
CA PRO A 183 16.16 4.59 0.35
C PRO A 183 15.97 5.24 -1.04
N LEU A 184 14.76 5.66 -1.40
CA LEU A 184 14.50 6.37 -2.66
C LEU A 184 15.06 7.80 -2.60
N VAL A 185 14.94 8.46 -1.44
CA VAL A 185 15.47 9.79 -1.18
C VAL A 185 16.11 9.81 0.21
N PRO A 186 17.45 9.95 0.35
CA PRO A 186 18.46 10.01 -0.71
C PRO A 186 18.61 8.68 -1.44
N PHE A 187 18.83 8.73 -2.75
CA PHE A 187 18.90 7.54 -3.60
C PHE A 187 20.14 6.70 -3.27
N ASN A 188 19.93 5.52 -2.69
CA ASN A 188 20.99 4.58 -2.33
C ASN A 188 20.75 3.19 -2.95
N LEU A 189 21.54 2.84 -3.96
CA LEU A 189 21.46 1.57 -4.68
C LEU A 189 21.69 0.34 -3.78
N SER A 190 22.53 0.44 -2.75
CA SER A 190 22.78 -0.69 -1.84
C SER A 190 21.52 -1.03 -1.03
N ASP A 191 20.84 -0.01 -0.50
CA ASP A 191 19.66 -0.14 0.34
C ASP A 191 18.39 -0.45 -0.49
N LEU A 192 18.35 -0.05 -1.78
CA LEU A 192 17.24 -0.33 -2.69
C LEU A 192 17.06 -1.83 -2.98
N LYS A 193 18.16 -2.61 -2.92
CA LYS A 193 18.14 -4.07 -3.11
C LYS A 193 17.25 -4.75 -2.06
N ASP A 194 17.36 -4.31 -0.82
CA ASP A 194 16.52 -4.81 0.26
C ASP A 194 15.10 -4.23 0.17
N PHE A 195 14.93 -3.01 -0.36
CA PHE A 195 13.61 -2.38 -0.54
C PHE A 195 12.68 -3.12 -1.50
N LEU A 196 13.14 -3.44 -2.71
CA LEU A 196 12.28 -4.06 -3.74
C LEU A 196 12.42 -5.59 -3.80
N PHE A 197 13.64 -6.11 -3.70
CA PHE A 197 13.93 -7.50 -4.09
C PHE A 197 14.32 -8.41 -2.94
N VAL A 198 14.37 -7.93 -1.68
CA VAL A 198 14.72 -8.71 -0.47
C VAL A 198 15.90 -9.65 -0.77
N ALA A 199 17.09 -9.09 -0.93
CA ALA A 199 18.28 -9.92 -1.15
C ALA A 199 18.41 -10.98 -0.04
N PRO A 200 18.87 -12.21 -0.32
CA PRO A 200 19.06 -13.21 0.72
C PRO A 200 19.97 -12.65 1.83
N ARG A 201 19.70 -12.98 3.11
CA ARG A 201 20.49 -12.45 4.24
C ARG A 201 22.00 -12.68 4.12
N TRP A 202 22.40 -13.77 3.46
CA TRP A 202 23.79 -14.11 3.20
C TRP A 202 24.43 -13.31 2.05
N ALA A 203 23.60 -12.76 1.15
CA ALA A 203 24.02 -11.84 0.11
C ALA A 203 23.98 -10.36 0.54
N MET A 204 23.47 -10.05 1.74
CA MET A 204 23.49 -8.72 2.33
C MET A 204 24.83 -8.46 3.04
N ILE A 205 25.83 -8.05 2.27
CA ILE A 205 27.21 -7.82 2.74
C ILE A 205 27.32 -6.51 3.52
N GLU A 206 26.54 -5.49 3.17
CA GLU A 206 26.60 -4.16 3.79
C GLU A 206 25.44 -3.94 4.76
N ARG A 207 25.67 -3.13 5.79
CA ARG A 207 24.61 -2.59 6.64
C ARG A 207 23.93 -1.42 5.92
N PRO A 208 22.63 -1.15 6.20
CA PRO A 208 21.92 -0.03 5.60
C PRO A 208 22.67 1.28 5.80
N LEU A 209 23.11 1.90 4.71
CA LEU A 209 23.97 3.10 4.72
C LEU A 209 23.22 4.31 5.27
N VAL A 210 21.90 4.31 5.11
CA VAL A 210 20.97 5.31 5.62
C VAL A 210 21.08 5.49 7.14
N ASN A 211 21.43 4.44 7.88
CA ASN A 211 21.55 4.50 9.34
C ASN A 211 22.92 5.06 9.81
N LYS A 212 23.80 5.45 8.89
CA LYS A 212 25.18 5.89 9.16
C LYS A 212 25.92 4.96 10.15
N PRO A 213 26.02 3.65 9.85
CA PRO A 213 26.67 2.71 10.75
C PRO A 213 28.17 2.99 10.85
N LEU A 214 28.73 2.87 12.07
CA LEU A 214 30.19 2.97 12.31
C LEU A 214 30.98 1.86 11.60
N ASP A 215 30.35 0.69 11.47
CA ASP A 215 30.87 -0.47 10.75
C ASP A 215 29.94 -0.81 9.59
N VAL A 216 30.42 -0.60 8.36
CA VAL A 216 29.64 -0.72 7.13
C VAL A 216 29.44 -2.17 6.72
N LYS A 217 30.35 -3.07 7.08
CA LYS A 217 30.26 -4.48 6.67
C LYS A 217 29.45 -5.30 7.69
N ARG A 218 28.57 -6.16 7.20
CA ARG A 218 28.01 -7.29 7.94
C ARG A 218 29.04 -8.43 7.87
N GLU A 219 29.15 -9.24 8.93
CA GLU A 219 30.23 -10.22 9.10
C GLU A 219 30.62 -10.98 7.82
N GLY A 220 31.91 -10.91 7.48
CA GLY A 220 32.71 -12.01 6.89
C GLY A 220 32.32 -12.59 5.53
N SER A 221 31.63 -11.88 4.64
CA SER A 221 31.48 -12.38 3.27
C SER A 221 32.78 -12.21 2.47
N LYS A 222 33.24 -13.28 1.80
CA LYS A 222 34.40 -13.25 0.87
C LYS A 222 34.06 -12.59 -0.47
N ALA A 223 32.80 -12.36 -0.75
CA ALA A 223 32.33 -11.75 -2.00
C ALA A 223 32.53 -10.23 -1.95
N ASN A 224 32.98 -9.65 -3.05
CA ASN A 224 33.10 -8.19 -3.19
C ASN A 224 31.77 -7.59 -3.64
N HIS A 225 30.94 -8.38 -4.32
CA HIS A 225 29.64 -7.96 -4.82
C HIS A 225 28.50 -8.85 -4.35
N TRP A 226 27.31 -8.26 -4.21
CA TRP A 226 26.12 -8.95 -3.70
C TRP A 226 25.65 -10.11 -4.60
N TRP A 227 25.84 -10.02 -5.93
CA TRP A 227 25.46 -11.07 -6.86
C TRP A 227 26.37 -12.30 -6.76
N GLU A 228 27.66 -12.11 -6.45
CA GLU A 228 28.59 -13.22 -6.17
C GLU A 228 28.17 -13.94 -4.89
N ALA A 229 27.77 -13.17 -3.89
CA ALA A 229 27.23 -13.70 -2.65
C ALA A 229 25.86 -14.37 -2.83
N LEU A 230 25.19 -14.27 -3.98
CA LEU A 230 23.97 -15.04 -4.29
C LEU A 230 24.29 -16.50 -4.64
N PHE A 231 25.51 -16.80 -5.06
CA PHE A 231 25.95 -18.14 -5.46
C PHE A 231 26.98 -18.76 -4.51
N LEU A 232 27.51 -17.96 -3.57
CA LEU A 232 28.50 -18.39 -2.57
C LEU A 232 27.91 -18.30 -1.15
N PRO A 233 27.12 -19.29 -0.70
CA PRO A 233 26.60 -19.29 0.66
C PRO A 233 27.73 -19.38 1.68
N PRO A 234 27.64 -18.66 2.81
CA PRO A 234 28.67 -18.65 3.83
C PRO A 234 28.87 -20.08 4.36
N ASP A 235 30.10 -20.58 4.24
CA ASP A 235 30.49 -21.89 4.72
C ASP A 235 30.46 -21.89 6.27
N ARG A 236 29.33 -22.34 6.85
CA ARG A 236 29.08 -22.35 8.30
C ARG A 236 30.12 -23.17 9.10
N ARG A 237 31.01 -23.91 8.44
CA ARG A 237 32.01 -24.78 9.10
C ARG A 237 33.29 -24.05 9.53
N LYS A 238 33.63 -22.89 8.99
CA LYS A 238 34.94 -22.24 9.26
C LYS A 238 35.02 -21.35 10.50
N GLY A 239 33.89 -21.00 11.12
CA GLY A 239 33.86 -20.12 12.31
C GLY A 239 34.24 -20.77 13.66
N LYS A 240 34.59 -22.06 13.69
CA LYS A 240 35.00 -22.77 14.94
C LYS A 240 36.50 -23.09 15.04
N GLY A 241 37.32 -22.68 14.07
CA GLY A 241 38.71 -23.13 13.93
C GLY A 241 39.81 -22.20 14.44
N GLU A 242 39.58 -20.88 14.53
CA GLU A 242 40.64 -19.91 14.86
C GLU A 242 40.43 -19.28 16.24
N LYS A 243 40.50 -20.12 17.27
CA LYS A 243 40.87 -19.71 18.65
C LYS A 243 41.60 -20.89 19.31
N ARG A 244 42.80 -21.16 18.82
CA ARG A 244 43.81 -21.95 19.53
C ARG A 244 45.18 -21.40 19.17
N GLU A 245 45.58 -20.38 19.91
CA GLU A 245 46.95 -20.20 20.42
C GLU A 245 46.83 -19.63 21.84
#